data_AF-A0A8U0SKU8-F1
#
_entry.id   AF-A0A8U0SKU8-F1
#
_cell.length_a   1.000
_cell.length_b   1.000
_cell.length_c   1.000
_cell.angle_alpha   90.00
_cell.angle_beta   90.00
_cell.angle_gamma   90.00
#
_symmetry.space_group_name_H-M   'P 1'
#
loop_
_entity.id
_entity.type
_entity.pdbx_description
1 polymer ?
#
loop_
_entity_poly.entity_id
_entity_poly.type
_entity_poly.pdbx_seq_one_letter_code
_entity_poly.pdbx_strand_id
1 'polypeptide(L)'
;MDFTKDSLTQRFEQHSKALASQAAQDELWRAVLAPKFTSMELNILYSYVIEVLICLHTRVLDKLPDLVRGLPTLTSILRRKVKNQRIGVVWESVLEECGLQEGDITALCTFFIAHGHRAEYYGAKVRQMYIRDITFLITNMVKNQALQDGLLKAVQIIEKGKAVRAPEEQKSLLKELLPSVRN
;
A
#
# COMPACT_ATOMS: atom_id res chain seq x y z
N MET A 1 31.53 1.48 -39.84
CA MET A 1 31.97 1.01 -38.51
C MET A 1 31.05 1.48 -37.38
N ASP A 2 30.07 2.36 -37.63
CA ASP A 2 29.18 2.90 -36.58
C ASP A 2 28.14 1.91 -36.03
N PHE A 3 27.59 1.00 -36.84
CA PHE A 3 26.55 0.06 -36.37
C PHE A 3 26.99 -0.80 -35.17
N THR A 4 28.24 -1.24 -35.14
CA THR A 4 28.78 -2.03 -34.02
C THR A 4 28.95 -1.18 -32.77
N LYS A 5 29.36 0.08 -32.92
CA LYS A 5 29.51 1.04 -31.82
C LYS A 5 28.14 1.41 -31.22
N ASP A 6 27.15 1.65 -32.07
CA ASP A 6 25.79 1.99 -31.65
C ASP A 6 25.11 0.82 -30.93
N SER A 7 25.28 -0.41 -31.46
CA SER A 7 24.78 -1.64 -30.84
C SER A 7 25.41 -1.90 -29.47
N LEU A 8 26.72 -1.69 -29.32
CA LEU A 8 27.41 -1.82 -28.03
C LEU A 8 26.94 -0.76 -27.03
N THR A 9 26.75 0.49 -27.49
CA THR A 9 26.27 1.59 -26.65
C THR A 9 24.87 1.28 -26.13
N GLN A 10 23.96 0.82 -27.00
CA GLN A 10 22.60 0.45 -26.62
C GLN A 10 22.59 -0.69 -25.59
N ARG A 11 23.40 -1.73 -25.79
CA ARG A 11 23.51 -2.85 -24.82
C ARG A 11 24.04 -2.37 -23.48
N PHE A 12 25.08 -1.53 -23.48
CA PHE A 12 25.64 -0.99 -22.24
C PHE A 12 24.61 -0.15 -21.48
N GLU A 13 23.83 0.66 -22.19
CA GLU A 13 22.75 1.45 -21.58
C GLU A 13 21.66 0.57 -20.96
N GLN A 14 21.24 -0.50 -21.67
CA GLN A 14 20.28 -1.48 -21.14
C GLN A 14 20.80 -2.16 -19.87
N HIS A 15 22.06 -2.61 -19.87
CA HIS A 15 22.68 -3.23 -18.71
C HIS A 15 22.84 -2.24 -17.55
N SER A 16 23.23 -1.00 -17.83
CA SER A 16 23.34 0.06 -16.83
C SER A 16 22.00 0.33 -16.14
N LYS A 17 20.90 0.45 -16.92
CA LYS A 17 19.54 0.59 -16.39
C LYS A 17 19.12 -0.61 -15.53
N ALA A 18 19.43 -1.83 -15.97
CA ALA A 18 19.12 -3.04 -15.20
C ALA A 18 19.88 -3.08 -13.87
N LEU A 19 21.18 -2.75 -13.88
CA LEU A 19 22.00 -2.70 -12.67
C LEU A 19 21.51 -1.63 -11.69
N ALA A 20 21.16 -0.45 -12.18
CA ALA A 20 20.59 0.61 -11.34
C ALA A 20 19.26 0.17 -10.70
N SER A 21 18.39 -0.49 -11.46
CA SER A 21 17.13 -1.03 -10.93
C SER A 21 17.36 -2.10 -9.87
N GLN A 22 18.33 -3.00 -10.06
CA GLN A 22 18.65 -4.03 -9.07
C GLN A 22 19.20 -3.40 -7.79
N ALA A 23 20.12 -2.45 -7.92
CA ALA A 23 20.70 -1.75 -6.77
C ALA A 23 19.62 -1.03 -5.94
N ALA A 24 18.65 -0.38 -6.59
CA ALA A 24 17.53 0.26 -5.90
C ALA A 24 16.62 -0.76 -5.17
N GLN A 25 16.35 -1.92 -5.76
CA GLN A 25 15.60 -2.99 -5.10
C GLN A 25 16.36 -3.53 -3.88
N ASP A 26 17.66 -3.79 -4.02
CA ASP A 26 18.52 -4.28 -2.92
C ASP A 26 18.63 -3.26 -1.79
N GLU A 27 18.66 -1.98 -2.11
CA GLU A 27 18.61 -0.90 -1.13
C GLU A 27 17.28 -0.89 -0.36
N LEU A 28 16.15 -1.00 -1.07
CA LEU A 28 14.83 -1.04 -0.45
C LEU A 28 14.68 -2.26 0.47
N TRP A 29 15.13 -3.44 0.05
CA TRP A 29 15.14 -4.65 0.89
C TRP A 29 15.97 -4.47 2.16
N ARG A 30 17.17 -3.89 2.04
CA ARG A 30 18.00 -3.57 3.20
C ARG A 30 17.32 -2.55 4.12
N ALA A 31 16.70 -1.54 3.54
CA ALA A 31 16.00 -0.50 4.28
C ALA A 31 14.77 -1.00 5.03
N VAL A 32 14.04 -1.98 4.50
CA VAL A 32 12.90 -2.61 5.19
C VAL A 32 13.35 -3.42 6.40
N LEU A 33 14.53 -4.03 6.34
CA LEU A 33 15.08 -4.88 7.39
C LEU A 33 15.93 -4.12 8.44
N ALA A 34 16.38 -2.91 8.11
CA ALA A 34 17.26 -2.12 8.97
C ALA A 34 16.60 -1.58 10.26
N PRO A 35 15.34 -1.10 10.26
CA PRO A 35 14.69 -0.59 11.45
C PRO A 35 14.52 -1.68 12.51
N LYS A 36 14.98 -1.39 13.73
CA LYS A 36 14.78 -2.26 14.89
C LYS A 36 13.49 -1.89 15.61
N PHE A 37 12.36 -2.23 14.98
CA PHE A 37 11.06 -2.10 15.62
C PHE A 37 10.93 -3.10 16.77
N THR A 38 10.29 -2.67 17.85
CA THR A 38 9.68 -3.62 18.79
C THR A 38 8.61 -4.45 18.06
N SER A 39 8.28 -5.62 18.59
CA SER A 39 7.20 -6.45 18.01
C SER A 39 5.87 -5.68 17.94
N MET A 40 5.58 -4.86 18.96
CA MET A 40 4.39 -4.00 19.00
C MET A 40 4.37 -2.97 17.86
N GLU A 41 5.45 -2.20 17.69
CA GLU A 41 5.58 -1.21 16.61
C GLU A 41 5.47 -1.85 15.23
N LEU A 42 6.12 -3.01 15.06
CA LEU A 42 6.07 -3.77 13.81
C LEU A 42 4.64 -4.21 13.49
N ASN A 43 3.92 -4.79 14.45
CA ASN A 43 2.55 -5.25 14.27
C ASN A 43 1.62 -4.10 13.89
N ILE A 44 1.79 -2.92 14.49
CA ILE A 44 0.99 -1.74 14.18
C ILE A 44 1.24 -1.26 12.75
N LEU A 45 2.51 -1.12 12.33
CA LEU A 45 2.86 -0.73 10.97
C LEU A 45 2.37 -1.76 9.95
N TYR A 46 2.61 -3.04 10.21
CA TYR A 46 2.16 -4.13 9.36
C TYR A 46 0.64 -4.14 9.17
N SER A 47 -0.11 -3.81 10.22
CA SER A 47 -1.57 -3.69 10.14
C SER A 47 -2.04 -2.57 9.22
N TYR A 48 -1.36 -1.40 9.22
CA TYR A 48 -1.65 -0.34 8.25
C TYR A 48 -1.35 -0.78 6.82
N VAL A 49 -0.23 -1.47 6.61
CA VAL A 49 0.13 -2.01 5.29
C VAL A 49 -0.95 -2.98 4.81
N ILE A 50 -1.35 -3.97 5.63
CA ILE A 50 -2.43 -4.90 5.29
C ILE A 50 -3.71 -4.16 4.92
N GLU A 51 -4.16 -3.21 5.73
CA GLU A 51 -5.42 -2.52 5.48
C GLU A 51 -5.39 -1.73 4.17
N VAL A 52 -4.24 -1.13 3.79
CA VAL A 52 -4.12 -0.43 2.51
C VAL A 52 -4.13 -1.40 1.35
N LEU A 53 -3.42 -2.53 1.43
CA LEU A 53 -3.43 -3.53 0.37
C LEU A 53 -4.84 -4.11 0.16
N ILE A 54 -5.61 -4.30 1.24
CA ILE A 54 -7.03 -4.70 1.18
C ILE A 54 -7.89 -3.58 0.58
N CYS A 55 -7.69 -2.33 1.00
CA CYS A 55 -8.42 -1.17 0.48
C CYS A 55 -8.24 -1.04 -1.04
N LEU A 56 -7.01 -1.16 -1.53
CA LEU A 56 -6.70 -1.10 -2.96
C LEU A 56 -7.35 -2.25 -3.73
N HIS A 57 -7.24 -3.48 -3.22
CA HIS A 57 -7.90 -4.63 -3.83
C HIS A 57 -9.41 -4.43 -3.94
N THR A 58 -10.04 -3.98 -2.86
CA THR A 58 -11.49 -3.74 -2.80
C THR A 58 -11.92 -2.67 -3.81
N ARG A 59 -11.24 -1.51 -3.84
CA ARG A 59 -11.57 -0.41 -4.77
C ARG A 59 -11.43 -0.80 -6.24
N VAL A 60 -10.46 -1.65 -6.57
CA VAL A 60 -10.34 -2.19 -7.94
C VAL A 60 -11.53 -3.08 -8.28
N LEU A 61 -11.95 -3.94 -7.34
CA LEU A 61 -13.11 -4.81 -7.54
C LEU A 61 -14.42 -4.02 -7.65
N ASP A 62 -14.58 -2.95 -6.89
CA ASP A 62 -15.76 -2.07 -6.98
C ASP A 62 -15.91 -1.45 -8.38
N LYS A 63 -14.77 -1.14 -9.03
CA LYS A 63 -14.73 -0.63 -10.41
C LYS A 63 -14.76 -1.72 -11.48
N LEU A 64 -14.51 -2.98 -11.12
CA LEU A 64 -14.46 -4.16 -12.02
C LEU A 64 -15.28 -5.33 -11.46
N PRO A 65 -16.60 -5.15 -11.21
CA PRO A 65 -17.42 -6.14 -10.52
C PRO A 65 -17.53 -7.46 -11.30
N ASP A 66 -17.43 -7.42 -12.62
CA ASP A 66 -17.43 -8.59 -13.49
C ASP A 66 -16.16 -9.46 -13.36
N LEU A 67 -15.07 -8.90 -12.83
CA LEU A 67 -13.78 -9.59 -12.70
C LEU A 67 -13.48 -10.11 -11.29
N VAL A 68 -14.41 -9.98 -10.34
CA VAL A 68 -14.22 -10.41 -8.94
C VAL A 68 -13.71 -11.84 -8.81
N ARG A 69 -14.30 -12.80 -9.54
CA ARG A 69 -13.85 -14.20 -9.54
C ARG A 69 -12.45 -14.38 -10.13
N GLY A 70 -12.06 -13.52 -11.06
CA GLY A 70 -10.74 -13.53 -11.70
C GLY A 70 -9.67 -12.80 -10.89
N LEU A 71 -10.05 -12.01 -9.89
CA LEU A 71 -9.16 -11.14 -9.13
C LEU A 71 -9.28 -11.39 -7.62
N PRO A 72 -9.03 -12.63 -7.14
CA PRO A 72 -9.24 -12.99 -5.74
C PRO A 72 -8.30 -12.29 -4.76
N THR A 73 -7.16 -11.75 -5.23
CA THR A 73 -6.16 -11.12 -4.37
C THR A 73 -5.50 -9.91 -5.05
N LEU A 74 -4.88 -9.02 -4.27
CA LEU A 74 -4.06 -7.93 -4.83
C LEU A 74 -2.97 -8.47 -5.77
N THR A 75 -2.34 -9.60 -5.42
CA THR A 75 -1.34 -10.26 -6.29
C THR A 75 -1.90 -10.61 -7.66
N SER A 76 -3.16 -11.06 -7.73
CA SER A 76 -3.80 -11.35 -9.01
C SER A 76 -4.02 -10.09 -9.87
N ILE A 77 -4.31 -8.94 -9.25
CA ILE A 77 -4.37 -7.63 -9.92
C ILE A 77 -2.99 -7.25 -10.45
N LEU A 78 -1.97 -7.26 -9.59
CA LEU A 78 -0.60 -6.86 -9.94
C LEU A 78 -0.01 -7.72 -11.08
N ARG A 79 -0.34 -9.02 -11.12
CA ARG A 79 0.09 -9.90 -12.22
C ARG A 79 -0.65 -9.63 -13.53
N ARG A 80 -1.93 -9.29 -13.47
CA ARG A 80 -2.80 -9.17 -14.66
C ARG A 80 -2.81 -7.77 -15.26
N LYS A 81 -2.53 -6.72 -14.48
CA LYS A 81 -2.54 -5.32 -14.95
C LYS A 81 -1.64 -5.07 -16.17
N VAL A 82 -0.52 -5.79 -16.27
CA VAL A 82 0.44 -5.68 -17.39
C VAL A 82 -0.13 -6.23 -18.70
N LYS A 83 -1.00 -7.25 -18.64
CA LYS A 83 -1.54 -7.94 -19.81
C LYS A 83 -2.98 -7.55 -20.14
N ASN A 84 -3.69 -6.95 -19.18
CA ASN A 84 -5.08 -6.56 -19.32
C ASN A 84 -5.19 -5.05 -19.10
N GLN A 85 -5.36 -4.32 -20.19
CA GLN A 85 -5.42 -2.85 -20.20
C GLN A 85 -6.53 -2.31 -19.29
N ARG A 86 -7.69 -2.96 -19.24
CA ARG A 86 -8.80 -2.52 -18.38
C ARG A 86 -8.42 -2.60 -16.89
N ILE A 87 -7.72 -3.66 -16.49
CA ILE A 87 -7.17 -3.77 -15.13
C ILE A 87 -6.10 -2.70 -14.90
N GLY A 88 -5.21 -2.47 -15.87
CA GLY A 88 -4.18 -1.44 -15.79
C GLY A 88 -4.74 -0.03 -15.54
N VAL A 89 -5.70 0.39 -16.36
CA VAL A 89 -6.34 1.72 -16.24
C VAL A 89 -7.07 1.88 -14.91
N VAL A 90 -7.84 0.88 -14.48
CA VAL A 90 -8.53 0.94 -13.18
C VAL A 90 -7.52 0.98 -12.03
N TRP A 91 -6.46 0.19 -12.12
CA TRP A 91 -5.40 0.16 -11.11
C TRP A 91 -4.73 1.54 -10.97
N GLU A 92 -4.33 2.16 -12.07
CA GLU A 92 -3.74 3.51 -12.08
C GLU A 92 -4.71 4.55 -11.50
N SER A 93 -5.98 4.52 -11.91
CA SER A 93 -7.02 5.40 -11.35
C SER A 93 -7.20 5.22 -9.85
N VAL A 94 -7.20 3.98 -9.35
CA VAL A 94 -7.31 3.71 -7.91
C VAL A 94 -6.08 4.21 -7.14
N LEU A 95 -4.88 4.06 -7.71
CA LEU A 95 -3.66 4.62 -7.11
C LEU A 95 -3.71 6.14 -7.04
N GLU A 96 -4.12 6.80 -8.12
CA GLU A 96 -4.27 8.27 -8.16
C GLU A 96 -5.29 8.76 -7.13
N GLU A 97 -6.46 8.12 -7.03
CA GLU A 97 -7.48 8.41 -6.01
C GLU A 97 -6.98 8.23 -4.57
N CYS A 98 -5.99 7.35 -4.37
CA CYS A 98 -5.36 7.12 -3.08
C CYS A 98 -4.12 8.01 -2.85
N GLY A 99 -3.70 8.82 -3.83
CA GLY A 99 -2.45 9.58 -3.77
C GLY A 99 -1.20 8.70 -3.73
N LEU A 100 -1.28 7.51 -4.32
CA LEU A 100 -0.21 6.52 -4.38
C LEU A 100 0.39 6.43 -5.78
N GLN A 101 1.65 6.00 -5.83
CA GLN A 101 2.40 5.65 -7.03
C GLN A 101 2.82 4.19 -6.99
N GLU A 102 3.21 3.61 -8.13
CA GLU A 102 3.74 2.23 -8.21
C GLU A 102 4.92 1.98 -7.26
N GLY A 103 5.76 3.00 -7.04
CA GLY A 103 6.87 2.95 -6.09
C GLY A 103 6.39 2.75 -4.64
N ASP A 104 5.31 3.44 -4.25
CA ASP A 104 4.72 3.28 -2.92
C ASP A 104 4.20 1.84 -2.73
N ILE A 105 3.55 1.27 -3.75
CA ILE A 105 3.06 -0.12 -3.70
C ILE A 105 4.20 -1.12 -3.60
N THR A 106 5.28 -0.87 -4.34
CA THR A 106 6.49 -1.70 -4.27
C THR A 106 7.07 -1.68 -2.86
N ALA A 107 7.19 -0.50 -2.23
CA ALA A 107 7.65 -0.36 -0.86
C ALA A 107 6.74 -1.09 0.14
N LEU A 108 5.42 -0.90 0.04
CA LEU A 108 4.43 -1.54 0.92
C LEU A 108 4.42 -3.06 0.76
N CYS A 109 4.50 -3.57 -0.47
CA CYS A 109 4.59 -5.01 -0.72
C CYS A 109 5.91 -5.60 -0.18
N THR A 110 7.02 -4.88 -0.33
CA THR A 110 8.33 -5.31 0.19
C THR A 110 8.28 -5.38 1.72
N PHE A 111 7.71 -4.39 2.38
CA PHE A 111 7.48 -4.40 3.83
C PHE A 111 6.60 -5.57 4.26
N PHE A 112 5.48 -5.79 3.56
CA PHE A 112 4.57 -6.91 3.83
C PHE A 112 5.27 -8.27 3.74
N ILE A 113 6.06 -8.48 2.69
CA ILE A 113 6.77 -9.75 2.47
C ILE A 113 7.88 -9.94 3.51
N ALA A 114 8.67 -8.91 3.78
CA ALA A 114 9.80 -9.00 4.71
C ALA A 114 9.36 -9.37 6.14
N HIS A 115 8.23 -8.81 6.58
CA HIS A 115 7.81 -8.90 7.99
C HIS A 115 6.63 -9.84 8.24
N GLY A 116 5.97 -10.35 7.18
CA GLY A 116 4.72 -11.11 7.32
C GLY A 116 4.83 -12.40 8.12
N HIS A 117 6.01 -13.03 8.20
CA HIS A 117 6.21 -14.25 8.99
C HIS A 117 6.33 -13.99 10.51
N ARG A 118 6.45 -12.73 10.94
CA ARG A 118 6.62 -12.35 12.36
C ARG A 118 5.54 -11.41 12.89
N ALA A 119 4.71 -10.87 12.00
CA ALA A 119 3.80 -9.80 12.33
C ALA A 119 2.39 -10.32 12.61
N GLU A 120 1.75 -9.72 13.61
CA GLU A 120 0.34 -9.95 13.93
C GLU A 120 -0.51 -8.76 13.47
N TYR A 121 -1.76 -9.03 13.13
CA TYR A 121 -2.71 -7.99 12.75
C TYR A 121 -3.42 -7.42 13.97
N TYR A 122 -3.35 -6.09 14.12
CA TYR A 122 -4.05 -5.30 15.12
C TYR A 122 -5.08 -4.39 14.46
N GLY A 123 -6.34 -4.54 14.86
CA GLY A 123 -7.41 -3.65 14.44
C GLY A 123 -7.26 -2.22 14.97
N ALA A 124 -8.02 -1.29 14.39
CA ALA A 124 -7.91 0.15 14.64
C ALA A 124 -7.89 0.56 16.13
N LYS A 125 -8.79 0.00 16.95
CA LYS A 125 -8.88 0.31 18.39
C LYS A 125 -7.60 -0.05 19.14
N VAL A 126 -7.02 -1.21 18.80
CA VAL A 126 -5.80 -1.72 19.41
C VAL A 126 -4.62 -0.83 19.01
N ARG A 127 -4.50 -0.47 17.73
CA ARG A 127 -3.41 0.42 17.24
C ARG A 127 -3.38 1.77 17.97
N GLN A 128 -4.54 2.42 18.14
CA GLN A 128 -4.65 3.73 18.79
C GLN A 128 -4.31 3.69 20.28
N MET A 129 -4.53 2.55 20.95
CA MET A 129 -4.21 2.39 22.36
C MET A 129 -2.69 2.37 22.61
N TYR A 130 -1.92 1.80 21.68
CA TYR A 130 -0.48 1.56 21.86
C TYR A 130 0.41 2.65 21.27
N ILE A 131 0.03 3.24 20.14
CA ILE A 131 0.83 4.29 19.51
C ILE A 131 -0.06 5.49 19.19
N ARG A 132 0.13 6.56 19.97
CA ARG A 132 -0.59 7.83 19.80
C ARG A 132 -0.12 8.61 18.58
N ASP A 133 1.17 8.50 18.23
CA ASP A 133 1.76 9.19 17.07
C ASP A 133 2.57 8.23 16.20
N ILE A 134 1.87 7.54 15.30
CA ILE A 134 2.49 6.61 14.35
C ILE A 134 3.32 7.33 13.30
N THR A 135 2.98 8.58 12.97
CA THR A 135 3.71 9.40 12.02
C THR A 135 5.10 9.71 12.56
N PHE A 136 5.20 10.11 13.83
CA PHE A 136 6.49 10.32 14.50
C PHE A 136 7.35 9.06 14.53
N LEU A 137 6.76 7.89 14.81
CA LEU A 137 7.48 6.60 14.75
C LEU A 137 8.10 6.38 13.36
N ILE A 138 7.30 6.53 12.30
CA ILE A 138 7.74 6.28 10.93
C ILE A 138 8.87 7.24 10.55
N THR A 139 8.68 8.55 10.77
CA THR A 139 9.66 9.58 10.41
C THR A 139 11.02 9.37 11.11
N ASN A 140 11.01 8.90 12.36
CA ASN A 140 12.24 8.68 13.11
C ASN A 140 12.93 7.37 12.78
N MET A 141 12.16 6.29 12.62
CA MET A 141 12.71 4.93 12.52
C MET A 141 13.03 4.51 11.09
N VAL A 142 12.32 5.07 10.10
CA VAL A 142 12.46 4.69 8.69
C VAL A 142 13.32 5.72 7.98
N LYS A 143 14.53 5.35 7.57
CA LYS A 143 15.49 6.27 6.93
C LYS A 143 15.41 6.31 5.41
N ASN A 144 14.93 5.24 4.79
CA ASN A 144 14.75 5.21 3.34
C ASN A 144 13.47 5.97 2.97
N GLN A 145 13.61 6.97 2.10
CA GLN A 145 12.54 7.90 1.76
C GLN A 145 11.34 7.19 1.11
N ALA A 146 11.59 6.28 0.15
CA ALA A 146 10.52 5.57 -0.54
C ALA A 146 9.70 4.70 0.41
N LEU A 147 10.37 4.02 1.36
CA LEU A 147 9.68 3.24 2.39
C LEU A 147 8.93 4.14 3.37
N GLN A 148 9.53 5.25 3.79
CA GLN A 148 8.93 6.20 4.71
C GLN A 148 7.64 6.80 4.10
N ASP A 149 7.72 7.29 2.87
CA ASP A 149 6.59 7.90 2.15
C ASP A 149 5.46 6.89 1.96
N GLY A 150 5.78 5.66 1.54
CA GLY A 150 4.80 4.59 1.38
C GLY A 150 4.05 4.30 2.68
N LEU A 151 4.77 4.15 3.80
CA LEU A 151 4.18 3.91 5.12
C LEU A 151 3.34 5.09 5.61
N LEU A 152 3.81 6.33 5.42
CA LEU A 152 3.08 7.53 5.81
C LEU A 152 1.78 7.68 5.02
N LYS A 153 1.82 7.51 3.69
CA LYS A 153 0.62 7.50 2.85
C LYS A 153 -0.33 6.39 3.26
N ALA A 154 0.19 5.22 3.63
CA ALA A 154 -0.65 4.13 4.07
C ALA A 154 -1.45 4.47 5.34
N VAL A 155 -0.79 5.07 6.35
CA VAL A 155 -1.47 5.61 7.53
C VAL A 155 -2.54 6.63 7.14
N GLN A 156 -2.20 7.59 6.26
CA GLN A 156 -3.14 8.63 5.85
C GLN A 156 -4.39 8.07 5.17
N ILE A 157 -4.25 7.08 4.28
CA ILE A 157 -5.37 6.45 3.57
C ILE A 157 -6.33 5.80 4.56
N ILE A 158 -5.78 5.07 5.54
CA ILE A 158 -6.58 4.35 6.52
C ILE A 158 -7.25 5.28 7.52
N GLU A 159 -6.55 6.29 8.04
CA GLU A 159 -7.14 7.23 8.98
C GLU A 159 -8.14 8.18 8.30
N LYS A 160 -7.91 8.62 7.05
CA LYS A 160 -8.90 9.40 6.28
C LYS A 160 -10.13 8.57 5.90
N GLY A 161 -9.95 7.30 5.54
CA GLY A 161 -11.05 6.39 5.24
C GLY A 161 -12.02 6.21 6.42
N LYS A 162 -11.53 6.33 7.66
CA LYS A 162 -12.37 6.32 8.87
C LYS A 162 -13.17 7.60 9.07
N ALA A 163 -12.59 8.77 8.79
CA ALA A 163 -13.29 10.04 8.93
C ALA A 163 -14.50 10.16 7.98
N VAL A 164 -14.48 9.43 6.85
CA VAL A 164 -15.60 9.36 5.90
C VAL A 164 -16.67 8.33 6.32
N ARG A 165 -16.31 7.29 7.09
CA ARG A 165 -17.27 6.27 7.60
C ARG A 165 -17.93 6.66 8.94
N ALA A 166 -17.23 7.44 9.78
CA ALA A 166 -17.75 7.93 11.07
C ALA A 166 -19.07 8.74 10.98
N PRO A 167 -19.36 9.54 9.93
CA PRO A 167 -20.62 10.27 9.81
C PRO A 167 -21.83 9.36 9.53
N GLU A 168 -21.61 8.18 8.94
CA GLU A 168 -22.70 7.28 8.52
C GLU A 168 -23.09 6.31 9.64
N GLU A 169 -22.13 5.77 10.38
CA GLU A 169 -22.39 4.94 11.58
C GLU A 169 -23.06 5.75 12.71
N GLN A 170 -22.73 7.04 12.86
CA GLN A 170 -23.43 7.92 13.80
C GLN A 170 -24.85 8.27 13.35
N LYS A 171 -25.09 8.44 12.04
CA LYS A 171 -26.44 8.72 11.50
C LYS A 171 -27.36 7.50 11.52
N SER A 172 -26.83 6.29 11.35
CA SER A 172 -27.63 5.05 11.47
C SER A 172 -28.01 4.77 12.92
N LEU A 173 -27.08 4.93 13.87
CA LEU A 173 -27.36 4.80 15.31
C LEU A 173 -28.38 5.83 15.81
N LEU A 174 -28.32 7.07 15.33
CA LEU A 174 -29.31 8.10 15.68
C LEU A 174 -30.71 7.83 15.09
N LYS A 175 -30.81 7.13 13.95
CA LYS A 175 -32.09 6.75 13.36
C LYS A 175 -32.75 5.57 14.09
N GLU A 176 -31.98 4.67 14.69
CA GLU A 176 -32.52 3.55 15.48
C GLU A 176 -32.93 3.94 16.91
N LEU A 177 -32.44 5.08 17.43
CA LEU A 177 -32.73 5.55 18.78
C LEU A 177 -33.93 6.51 18.90
N LEU A 178 -34.52 6.95 17.78
CA LEU A 178 -35.70 7.82 17.82
C LEU A 178 -36.97 6.99 17.64
N PRO A 179 -37.87 6.91 18.65
CA PRO A 179 -39.15 6.25 18.46
C PRO A 179 -39.96 6.98 17.38
N SER A 180 -40.42 6.22 16.39
CA SER A 180 -41.33 6.70 15.35
C SER A 180 -42.59 7.27 16.00
N VAL A 181 -42.67 8.60 16.08
CA VAL A 181 -43.90 9.30 16.44
C VAL A 181 -44.84 9.18 15.25
N ARG A 182 -45.77 8.21 15.33
CA ARG A 182 -46.95 8.16 14.47
C ARG A 182 -47.94 9.21 14.96
N ASN A 183 -48.28 10.17 14.10
CA ASN A 183 -49.55 10.89 14.14
C ASN A 183 -50.44 10.33 13.04
#